data_AF-A0A7K1T9W4-F1
#
_entry.id   AF-A0A7K1T9W4-F1
#
_cell.length_a   1.000
_cell.length_b   1.000
_cell.length_c   1.000
_cell.angle_alpha   90.00
_cell.angle_beta   90.00
_cell.angle_gamma   90.00
#
_symmetry.space_group_name_H-M   'P 1'
#
loop_
_entity.id
_entity.type
_entity.pdbx_description
1 polymer ?
#
loop_
_entity_poly.entity_id
_entity_poly.type
_entity_poly.pdbx_seq_one_letter_code
_entity_poly.pdbx_strand_id
1 'polypeptide(L)'
;MIYEFRDVGFHGKIVRFIKPLNFNSDGPEVAPIDQLVKIGEAIEQAEPATIVVIMSGQGDTGFNHKIPGRVEFMEEFWPSYRRLPDDYYDWDSVESE
;
A
#
# COMPACT_ATOMS: atom_id res chain seq x y z
N MET A 1 -10.33 -6.40 -14.13
CA MET A 1 -8.95 -6.47 -13.61
C MET A 1 -9.04 -6.86 -12.15
N ILE A 2 -8.23 -7.82 -11.69
CA ILE A 2 -8.22 -8.26 -10.29
C ILE A 2 -7.07 -7.53 -9.58
N TYR A 3 -7.31 -7.06 -8.36
CA TYR A 3 -6.33 -6.37 -7.52
C TYR A 3 -6.02 -7.22 -6.29
N GLU A 4 -4.78 -7.12 -5.83
CA GLU A 4 -4.34 -7.65 -4.56
C GLU A 4 -4.26 -6.51 -3.55
N PHE A 5 -4.73 -6.81 -2.34
CA PHE A 5 -4.67 -5.91 -1.20
C PHE A 5 -3.90 -6.60 -0.08
N ARG A 6 -3.03 -5.86 0.61
CA ARG A 6 -2.36 -6.32 1.83
C ARG A 6 -2.39 -5.24 2.89
N ASP A 7 -2.77 -5.61 4.10
CA ASP A 7 -2.98 -4.67 5.20
C ASP A 7 -1.91 -4.87 6.28
N VAL A 8 -1.42 -3.75 6.82
CA VAL A 8 -0.50 -3.71 7.97
C VAL A 8 -1.02 -2.70 8.99
N GLY A 9 -1.09 -3.07 10.26
CA GLY A 9 -1.42 -2.14 11.34
C GLY A 9 -0.23 -1.27 11.72
N PHE A 10 -0.42 0.05 11.83
CA PHE A 10 0.62 0.97 12.31
C PHE A 10 0.00 2.17 13.02
N HIS A 11 0.37 2.40 14.29
CA HIS A 11 -0.15 3.49 15.15
C HIS A 11 -1.67 3.70 15.09
N GLY A 12 -2.45 2.61 15.13
CA GLY A 12 -3.91 2.67 15.11
C GLY A 12 -4.52 3.02 13.74
N LYS A 13 -3.71 3.00 12.67
CA LYS A 13 -4.13 3.06 11.27
C LYS A 13 -3.92 1.70 10.61
N ILE A 14 -4.68 1.47 9.54
CA ILE A 14 -4.46 0.36 8.61
C ILE A 14 -3.72 0.92 7.40
N VAL A 15 -2.53 0.42 7.11
CA VAL A 15 -1.81 0.71 5.88
C VAL A 15 -2.11 -0.39 4.88
N ARG A 16 -2.88 -0.05 3.84
CA ARG A 16 -3.32 -0.99 2.81
C ARG A 16 -2.50 -0.79 1.54
N PHE A 17 -1.67 -1.77 1.21
CA PHE A 17 -0.97 -1.85 -0.05
C PHE A 17 -1.91 -2.38 -1.13
N ILE A 18 -1.91 -1.73 -2.30
CA ILE A 18 -2.67 -2.19 -3.48
C ILE A 18 -1.76 -2.36 -4.69
N LYS A 19 -1.89 -3.50 -5.37
CA LYS A 19 -1.26 -3.76 -6.67
C LYS A 19 -2.18 -4.56 -7.59
N PRO A 20 -1.99 -4.54 -8.92
CA PRO A 20 -2.69 -5.47 -9.80
C PRO A 20 -2.26 -6.92 -9.55
N LEU A 21 -3.18 -7.87 -9.72
CA LEU A 21 -2.86 -9.31 -9.61
C LEU A 21 -1.83 -9.71 -10.68
N ASN A 22 -0.86 -10.55 -10.31
CA ASN A 22 0.29 -10.98 -11.13
C ASN A 22 1.26 -9.86 -11.54
N PHE A 23 1.16 -8.71 -10.88
CA PHE A 23 2.09 -7.62 -11.08
C PHE A 23 3.32 -7.83 -10.18
N ASN A 24 4.46 -8.14 -10.78
CA ASN A 24 5.72 -8.22 -10.06
C ASN A 24 6.23 -6.79 -9.81
N SER A 25 6.56 -6.48 -8.56
CA SER A 25 7.14 -5.20 -8.18
C SER A 25 8.50 -4.99 -8.82
N ASP A 26 9.18 -6.00 -9.37
CA ASP A 26 10.41 -5.87 -10.16
C ASP A 26 10.21 -6.24 -11.65
N GLY A 27 8.96 -6.36 -12.09
CA GLY A 27 8.60 -6.72 -13.46
C GLY A 27 8.76 -5.57 -14.48
N PRO A 28 8.84 -5.88 -15.79
CA PRO A 28 8.93 -4.87 -16.85
C PRO A 28 7.60 -4.13 -17.11
N GLU A 29 6.50 -4.61 -16.54
CA GLU A 29 5.19 -4.02 -16.73
C GLU A 29 5.04 -2.76 -15.87
N VAL A 30 4.21 -1.80 -16.29
CA VAL A 30 3.83 -0.61 -15.51
C VAL A 30 2.37 -0.71 -15.08
N ALA A 31 2.10 -0.57 -13.78
CA ALA A 31 0.77 -0.74 -13.22
C ALA A 31 -0.13 0.41 -13.74
N PRO A 32 -1.46 0.23 -13.86
CA PRO A 32 -2.37 1.32 -14.21
C PRO A 32 -2.55 2.26 -13.01
N ILE A 33 -1.53 3.09 -12.73
CA ILE A 33 -1.41 3.95 -11.56
C ILE A 33 -2.66 4.82 -11.38
N ASP A 34 -3.17 5.44 -12.43
CA ASP A 34 -4.37 6.30 -12.37
C ASP A 34 -5.61 5.57 -11.84
N GLN A 35 -5.75 4.27 -12.15
CA GLN A 35 -6.86 3.48 -11.65
C GLN A 35 -6.66 3.10 -10.19
N LEU A 36 -5.43 2.75 -9.80
CA LEU A 36 -5.08 2.44 -8.41
C LEU A 36 -5.24 3.67 -7.51
N VAL A 37 -4.92 4.87 -8.02
CA VAL A 37 -5.16 6.14 -7.32
C VAL A 37 -6.64 6.32 -7.01
N LYS A 38 -7.52 6.13 -8.01
CA LYS A 38 -8.97 6.26 -7.80
C LYS A 38 -9.52 5.23 -6.81
N ILE A 39 -9.00 4.00 -6.84
CA ILE A 39 -9.39 2.97 -5.87
C ILE A 39 -8.93 3.36 -4.47
N GLY A 40 -7.68 3.82 -4.33
CA GLY A 40 -7.14 4.27 -3.05
C GLY A 40 -7.95 5.43 -2.48
N GLU A 41 -8.27 6.44 -3.30
CA GLU A 41 -9.12 7.56 -2.88
C GLU A 41 -10.50 7.11 -2.40
N ALA A 42 -11.14 6.19 -3.11
CA ALA A 42 -12.46 5.68 -2.73
C ALA A 42 -12.41 4.91 -1.39
N ILE A 43 -11.36 4.10 -1.17
CA ILE A 43 -11.16 3.37 0.09
C ILE A 43 -10.93 4.35 1.23
N GLU A 44 -10.05 5.34 1.08
CA GLU A 44 -9.72 6.30 2.15
C GLU A 44 -10.90 7.21 2.50
N GLN A 45 -11.78 7.49 1.55
CA GLN A 45 -13.04 8.19 1.81
C GLN A 45 -14.03 7.32 2.59
N ALA A 46 -14.10 6.02 2.30
CA ALA A 46 -14.98 5.08 2.99
C ALA A 46 -14.45 4.65 4.36
N GLU A 47 -13.12 4.59 4.51
CA GLU A 47 -12.41 4.08 5.67
C GLU A 47 -11.36 5.10 6.15
N PRO A 48 -11.73 6.10 6.98
CA PRO A 48 -10.81 7.16 7.43
C PRO A 48 -9.63 6.69 8.29
N ALA A 49 -9.69 5.45 8.79
CA ALA A 49 -8.61 4.79 9.51
C ALA A 49 -7.60 4.10 8.58
N THR A 50 -7.91 3.99 7.29
CA THR A 50 -7.10 3.31 6.29
C THR A 50 -6.28 4.32 5.48
N ILE A 51 -5.01 4.02 5.27
CA ILE A 51 -4.08 4.75 4.40
C ILE A 51 -3.66 3.78 3.29
N VAL A 52 -4.01 4.09 2.05
CA VAL A 52 -3.73 3.25 0.89
C VAL A 52 -2.40 3.62 0.24
N VAL A 53 -1.50 2.67 0.18
CA VAL A 53 -0.23 2.79 -0.53
C VAL A 53 -0.32 2.04 -1.84
N ILE A 54 -0.04 2.73 -2.94
CA ILE A 54 -0.12 2.19 -4.28
C ILE A 54 1.25 1.68 -4.68
N MET A 55 1.27 0.48 -5.23
CA MET A 55 2.46 -0.07 -5.86
C MET A 55 2.51 0.27 -7.33
N SER A 56 3.37 1.24 -7.64
CA SER A 56 3.98 1.33 -8.96
C SER A 56 5.06 0.25 -9.05
N GLY A 57 5.28 -0.32 -10.24
CA GLY A 57 6.38 -1.28 -10.42
C GLY A 57 7.74 -0.71 -9.99
N GLN A 58 8.76 -1.55 -10.01
CA GLN A 58 10.14 -1.29 -9.55
C GLN A 58 10.30 -0.97 -8.06
N GLY A 59 9.37 -1.45 -7.22
CA GLY A 59 9.37 -1.18 -5.78
C GLY A 59 8.99 0.26 -5.42
N ASP A 60 8.54 1.05 -6.39
CA ASP A 60 8.11 2.42 -6.16
C ASP A 60 6.71 2.44 -5.54
N THR A 61 6.57 3.20 -4.47
CA THR A 61 5.31 3.36 -3.74
C THR A 61 4.78 4.78 -3.89
N GLY A 62 3.51 4.91 -4.30
CA GLY A 62 2.81 6.20 -4.40
C GLY A 62 1.68 6.31 -3.39
N PHE A 63 1.28 7.53 -3.04
CA PHE A 63 0.15 7.78 -2.15
C PHE A 63 -0.50 9.15 -2.35
N ASN A 64 -1.72 9.35 -1.85
CA ASN A 64 -2.43 10.62 -2.01
C ASN A 64 -1.95 11.69 -1.02
N HIS A 65 -1.11 12.62 -1.48
CA HIS A 65 -0.57 13.73 -0.68
C HIS A 65 -1.63 14.73 -0.15
N LYS A 66 -2.90 14.63 -0.59
CA LYS A 66 -3.95 15.56 -0.16
C LYS A 66 -4.52 15.24 1.22
N ILE A 67 -4.21 14.08 1.80
CA ILE A 67 -4.66 13.73 3.15
C ILE A 67 -3.75 14.42 4.18
N PRO A 68 -4.30 15.28 5.06
CA PRO A 68 -3.51 15.93 6.11
C PRO A 68 -2.81 14.92 7.03
N GLY A 69 -1.56 15.20 7.40
CA GLY A 69 -0.77 14.34 8.30
C GLY A 69 -0.21 13.07 7.64
N ARG A 70 -0.51 12.85 6.36
CA ARG A 70 -0.10 11.63 5.66
C ARG A 70 1.38 11.61 5.33
N VAL A 71 1.96 12.75 4.95
CA VAL A 71 3.39 12.81 4.62
C VAL A 71 4.21 12.45 5.86
N GLU A 72 3.86 13.04 7.00
CA GLU A 72 4.49 12.78 8.30
C GLU A 72 4.31 11.31 8.72
N PHE A 73 3.09 10.77 8.58
CA PHE A 73 2.83 9.35 8.85
C PHE A 73 3.68 8.43 7.95
N MET A 74 3.78 8.73 6.65
CA MET A 74 4.54 7.92 5.72
C MET A 74 6.05 8.04 5.92
N GLU A 75 6.55 9.19 6.38
CA GLU A 75 7.95 9.37 6.79
C GLU A 75 8.32 8.52 8.01
N GLU A 76 7.38 8.34 8.95
CA GLU A 76 7.55 7.45 10.10
C GLU A 76 7.40 5.97 9.72
N PHE A 77 6.44 5.65 8.85
CA PHE A 77 6.17 4.29 8.39
C PHE A 77 7.30 3.74 7.49
N TRP A 78 7.81 4.54 6.55
CA TRP A 78 8.68 4.03 5.49
C TRP A 78 9.98 3.38 5.94
N PRO A 79 10.73 3.91 6.92
CA PRO A 79 11.94 3.27 7.42
C PRO A 79 11.71 1.83 7.91
N SER A 80 10.52 1.56 8.45
CA SER A 80 10.15 0.25 9.02
C SER A 80 9.61 -0.75 7.98
N TYR A 81 9.16 -0.26 6.81
CA TYR A 81 8.45 -1.07 5.80
C TYR A 81 8.91 -0.78 4.35
N ARG A 82 10.16 -0.35 4.19
CA ARG A 82 10.76 0.28 2.99
C ARG A 82 10.78 -0.55 1.69
N ARG A 83 10.48 -1.85 1.75
CA ARG A 83 10.44 -2.75 0.60
C ARG A 83 9.21 -3.61 0.72
N LEU A 84 8.39 -3.68 -0.33
CA LEU A 84 7.39 -4.73 -0.36
C LEU A 84 8.06 -6.09 -0.58
N PRO A 85 7.58 -7.12 0.13
CA PRO A 85 8.14 -8.44 0.16
C PRO A 85 7.50 -9.22 -0.98
N ASP A 86 8.05 -9.14 -2.19
CA ASP A 86 7.57 -10.08 -3.20
C ASP A 86 8.04 -11.51 -2.90
N ASP A 87 9.11 -11.75 -2.10
CA ASP A 87 9.54 -13.14 -1.77
C ASP A 87 10.27 -13.42 -0.43
N TYR A 88 10.65 -12.42 0.39
CA TYR A 88 11.73 -12.63 1.40
C TYR A 88 11.38 -12.65 2.89
N TYR A 89 10.11 -12.59 3.28
CA TYR A 89 9.73 -12.67 4.69
C TYR A 89 8.56 -13.64 4.86
N ASP A 90 8.75 -14.67 5.69
CA ASP A 90 7.64 -15.34 6.36
C ASP A 90 7.03 -14.29 7.29
N TRP A 91 5.88 -13.74 6.90
CA TRP A 91 5.18 -12.76 7.69
C TRP A 91 4.32 -13.53 8.67
N ASP A 92 4.63 -13.42 9.96
CA ASP A 92 3.71 -13.83 11.02
C ASP A 92 2.38 -13.13 10.76
N SER A 93 1.41 -13.91 10.29
CA SER A 93 0.01 -13.50 10.30
C SER A 93 -0.28 -13.05 11.71
N VAL A 94 -0.76 -11.82 11.87
CA VAL A 94 -1.27 -11.36 13.16
C VAL A 94 -2.39 -12.33 13.52
N GLU A 95 -2.10 -13.29 14.41
CA GLU A 95 -3.13 -14.11 15.02
C GLU A 95 -4.10 -13.13 15.67
N SER A 96 -5.32 -13.17 15.18
CA SER A 96 -6.42 -12.41 15.76
C SER A 96 -6.78 -13.12 17.07
N GLU A 97 -6.47 -12.51 18.21
CA GLU A 97 -7.13 -12.84 19.49
C GLU A 97 -8.52 -12.17 19.56
#